data_AF-A0A947NNE5-F1
#
_entry.id   AF-A0A947NNE5-F1
#
_cell.length_a   1.000
_cell.length_b   1.000
_cell.length_c   1.000
_cell.angle_alpha   90.00
_cell.angle_beta   90.00
_cell.angle_gamma   90.00
#
_symmetry.space_group_name_H-M   'P 1'
#
loop_
_entity.id
_entity.type
_entity.pdbx_description
1 polymer ?
#
loop_
_entity_poly.entity_id
_entity_poly.type
_entity_poly.pdbx_seq_one_letter_code
_entity_poly.pdbx_strand_id
1 'polypeptide(L)'
;MPTSRSSKPRVVISMGDPSGIGPEVTLKAMASPKIRGLADFIVVGDIFILEKMLSRLKLKFTGSFISMGNIRKRTFAYGRSHPDFGRASIEYLDKAMDIIGANGADSLVTAPINKASIIASGFKRFEGHT
;
A
#
# COMPACT_ATOMS: atom_id res chain seq x y z
N MET A 1 -12.19 26.34 -12.05
CA MET A 1 -13.07 25.49 -12.85
C MET A 1 -13.37 24.23 -12.06
N PRO A 2 -14.63 23.84 -11.81
CA PRO A 2 -14.91 22.56 -11.18
C PRO A 2 -14.78 21.47 -12.25
N THR A 3 -13.72 20.68 -12.19
CA THR A 3 -13.60 19.45 -12.98
C THR A 3 -14.66 18.47 -12.49
N SER A 4 -15.52 18.01 -13.40
CA SER A 4 -16.46 16.90 -13.24
C SER A 4 -15.83 15.79 -12.37
N ARG A 5 -16.25 15.69 -11.11
CA ARG A 5 -15.83 14.60 -10.22
C ARG A 5 -16.62 13.35 -10.62
N SER A 6 -15.93 12.23 -10.80
CA SER A 6 -16.53 10.88 -10.72
C SER A 6 -17.47 10.85 -9.50
N SER A 7 -18.65 10.25 -9.64
CA SER A 7 -19.60 10.13 -8.52
C SER A 7 -19.05 9.28 -7.37
N LYS A 8 -17.98 8.54 -7.62
CA LYS A 8 -17.31 7.69 -6.63
C LYS A 8 -16.13 8.43 -6.00
N PRO A 9 -15.96 8.33 -4.67
CA PRO A 9 -14.77 8.85 -4.01
C PRO A 9 -13.52 8.13 -4.52
N ARG A 10 -12.41 8.87 -4.66
CA ARG A 10 -11.09 8.28 -4.95
C ARG A 10 -10.39 7.97 -3.65
N VAL A 11 -9.98 6.72 -3.46
CA VAL A 11 -9.36 6.26 -2.21
C VAL A 11 -7.97 5.72 -2.51
N VAL A 12 -6.95 6.30 -1.89
CA VAL A 12 -5.58 5.76 -1.97
C VAL A 12 -5.33 4.80 -0.81
N ILE A 13 -4.76 3.64 -1.10
CA ILE A 13 -4.40 2.62 -0.11
C ILE A 13 -2.88 2.50 -0.07
N SER A 14 -2.26 2.78 1.08
CA SER A 14 -0.87 2.36 1.32
C SER A 14 -0.84 0.89 1.74
N MET A 15 -0.07 0.07 1.03
CA MET A 15 -0.03 -1.39 1.22
C MET A 15 0.66 -1.83 2.54
N GLY A 16 1.24 -0.89 3.28
CA GLY A 16 1.84 -1.12 4.59
C GLY A 16 3.15 -1.91 4.52
N ASP A 17 3.44 -2.71 5.55
CA ASP A 17 4.66 -3.54 5.58
C ASP A 17 4.60 -4.65 4.49
N PRO A 18 5.55 -4.66 3.54
CA PRO A 18 5.68 -5.68 2.49
C PRO A 18 5.68 -7.15 2.98
N SER A 19 6.25 -7.38 4.16
CA SER A 19 6.42 -8.70 4.77
C SER A 19 5.25 -9.10 5.67
N GLY A 20 4.37 -8.15 6.00
CA GLY A 20 3.21 -8.35 6.85
C GLY A 20 1.98 -8.84 6.08
N ILE A 21 0.81 -8.71 6.71
CA ILE A 21 -0.48 -9.09 6.11
C ILE A 21 -1.11 -8.01 5.23
N GLY A 22 -0.60 -6.78 5.27
CA GLY A 22 -1.16 -5.63 4.54
C GLY A 22 -1.37 -5.87 3.05
N PRO A 23 -0.38 -6.42 2.32
CA PRO A 23 -0.56 -6.81 0.92
C PRO A 23 -1.68 -7.83 0.70
N GLU A 24 -1.76 -8.87 1.54
CA GLU A 24 -2.79 -9.91 1.41
C GLU A 24 -4.20 -9.35 1.62
N VAL A 25 -4.40 -8.56 2.68
CA VAL A 25 -5.71 -7.96 3.00
C VAL A 25 -6.14 -6.99 1.90
N THR A 26 -5.21 -6.16 1.43
CA THR A 26 -5.47 -5.20 0.34
C THR A 26 -5.92 -5.92 -0.93
N LEU A 27 -5.24 -7.00 -1.31
CA LEU A 27 -5.58 -7.72 -2.55
C LEU A 27 -6.87 -8.53 -2.45
N LYS A 28 -7.16 -9.13 -1.29
CA LYS A 28 -8.47 -9.75 -1.05
C LYS A 28 -9.61 -8.73 -1.12
N ALA A 29 -9.40 -7.52 -0.58
CA ALA A 29 -10.37 -6.45 -0.69
C ALA A 29 -10.59 -6.02 -2.16
N MET A 30 -9.51 -5.86 -2.93
CA MET A 30 -9.58 -5.47 -4.34
C MET A 30 -10.11 -6.59 -5.26
N ALA A 31 -10.02 -7.85 -4.86
CA ALA A 31 -10.67 -8.94 -5.60
C ALA A 31 -12.20 -8.87 -5.53
N SER A 32 -12.77 -8.29 -4.47
CA SER A 32 -14.22 -8.19 -4.28
C SER A 32 -14.86 -7.14 -5.20
N PRO A 33 -15.78 -7.53 -6.13
CA PRO A 33 -16.50 -6.56 -6.95
C PRO A 33 -17.35 -5.59 -6.11
N LYS A 34 -17.89 -6.06 -4.98
CA LYS A 34 -18.67 -5.23 -4.05
C LYS A 34 -17.83 -4.07 -3.52
N ILE A 35 -16.59 -4.34 -3.09
CA ILE A 35 -15.69 -3.31 -2.55
C ILE A 35 -15.29 -2.35 -3.67
N ARG A 36 -14.83 -2.86 -4.82
CA ARG A 36 -14.50 -2.05 -6.01
C ARG A 36 -15.67 -1.19 -6.51
N GLY A 37 -16.91 -1.57 -6.20
CA GLY A 37 -18.10 -0.79 -6.50
C GLY A 37 -18.20 0.51 -5.70
N LEU A 38 -17.62 0.58 -4.50
CA LEU A 38 -17.80 1.67 -3.52
C LEU A 38 -16.96 2.92 -3.82
N ALA A 39 -15.78 2.74 -4.42
CA ALA A 39 -14.82 3.81 -4.64
C ALA A 39 -13.87 3.49 -5.80
N ASP A 40 -13.21 4.51 -6.32
CA ASP A 40 -12.11 4.37 -7.28
C ASP A 40 -10.80 4.24 -6.49
N PHE A 41 -10.27 3.02 -6.38
CA PHE A 41 -9.10 2.72 -5.55
C PHE A 41 -7.77 2.85 -6.30
N ILE A 42 -6.78 3.45 -5.63
CA ILE A 42 -5.38 3.48 -6.05
C ILE A 42 -4.56 2.79 -4.96
N VAL A 43 -3.90 1.69 -5.28
CA VAL A 43 -3.02 1.00 -4.31
C VAL A 43 -1.57 1.41 -4.54
N VAL A 44 -0.89 1.84 -3.49
CA VAL A 44 0.54 2.16 -3.48
C VAL A 44 1.29 1.07 -2.74
N GLY A 45 2.25 0.44 -3.43
CA GLY A 45 3.03 -0.65 -2.87
C GLY A 45 4.19 -1.04 -3.77
N ASP A 46 4.60 -2.31 -3.74
CA ASP A 46 5.68 -2.83 -4.57
C ASP A 46 5.17 -3.97 -5.47
N ILE A 47 5.52 -3.89 -6.76
CA ILE A 47 5.04 -4.83 -7.79
C ILE A 47 5.50 -6.28 -7.52
N PHE A 48 6.70 -6.48 -6.99
CA PHE A 48 7.19 -7.82 -6.68
C PHE A 48 6.34 -8.47 -5.59
N ILE A 49 5.91 -7.69 -4.59
CA ILE A 49 5.00 -8.17 -3.54
C ILE A 49 3.60 -8.45 -4.10
N LEU A 50 3.09 -7.54 -4.94
CA LEU A 50 1.81 -7.69 -5.62
C LEU A 50 1.75 -9.03 -6.38
N GLU A 51 2.69 -9.24 -7.31
CA GLU A 51 2.76 -10.44 -8.15
C GLU A 51 2.89 -11.71 -7.31
N LYS A 52 3.76 -11.69 -6.30
CA LYS A 52 3.97 -12.82 -5.40
C LYS A 52 2.70 -13.18 -4.63
N MET A 53 1.91 -12.19 -4.21
CA MET A 53 0.63 -12.41 -3.53
C MET A 53 -0.48 -12.85 -4.46
N LEU A 54 -0.62 -12.26 -5.64
CA LEU A 54 -1.61 -12.68 -6.63
C LEU A 54 -1.40 -14.13 -7.04
N SER A 55 -0.14 -14.54 -7.25
CA SER A 55 0.21 -15.93 -7.55
C SER A 55 -0.16 -16.87 -6.39
N ARG A 56 0.23 -16.52 -5.15
CA ARG A 56 -0.06 -17.35 -3.96
C ARG A 56 -1.57 -17.49 -3.68
N LEU A 57 -2.33 -16.40 -3.84
CA LEU A 57 -3.76 -16.36 -3.57
C LEU A 57 -4.62 -16.82 -4.75
N LYS A 58 -4.00 -17.05 -5.93
CA LYS A 58 -4.69 -17.33 -7.20
C LYS A 58 -5.74 -16.26 -7.54
N LEU A 59 -5.42 -14.99 -7.26
CA LEU A 59 -6.27 -13.84 -7.52
C LEU A 59 -5.79 -13.07 -8.75
N LYS A 60 -6.69 -12.32 -9.37
CA LYS A 60 -6.37 -11.31 -10.37
C LYS A 60 -6.55 -9.93 -9.74
N PHE A 61 -5.62 -9.04 -9.98
CA PHE A 61 -5.76 -7.64 -9.58
C PHE A 61 -6.52 -6.86 -10.66
N THR A 62 -7.42 -5.98 -10.23
CA THR A 62 -8.17 -5.08 -11.12
C THR A 62 -8.30 -3.74 -10.44
N GLY A 63 -7.65 -2.72 -10.98
CA GLY A 63 -7.62 -1.38 -10.43
C GLY A 63 -6.31 -0.66 -10.74
N SER A 64 -6.14 0.53 -10.17
CA SER A 64 -4.90 1.30 -10.28
C SER A 64 -3.89 0.85 -9.23
N PHE A 65 -2.66 0.60 -9.66
CA PHE A 65 -1.54 0.26 -8.79
C PHE A 65 -0.34 1.14 -9.11
N ILE A 66 0.28 1.71 -8.08
CA ILE A 66 1.52 2.47 -8.16
C ILE A 66 2.60 1.63 -7.49
N SER A 67 3.54 1.13 -8.30
CA SER A 67 4.70 0.39 -7.81
C SER A 67 5.83 1.33 -7.47
N MET A 68 6.35 1.24 -6.25
CA MET A 68 7.57 1.93 -5.82
C MET A 68 8.84 1.15 -6.17
N GLY A 69 8.77 -0.18 -6.35
CA GLY A 69 9.91 -1.00 -6.78
C GLY A 69 11.10 -0.98 -5.81
N ASN A 70 10.84 -0.72 -4.53
CA ASN A 70 11.84 -0.49 -3.49
C ASN A 70 12.13 -1.75 -2.65
N ILE A 71 11.57 -2.91 -3.00
CA ILE A 71 11.84 -4.19 -2.33
C ILE A 71 12.86 -5.04 -3.08
N ARG A 72 13.94 -5.38 -2.37
CA ARG A 72 14.97 -6.31 -2.85
C ARG A 72 14.50 -7.76 -2.72
N LYS A 73 14.32 -8.44 -3.86
CA LYS A 73 13.87 -9.85 -3.92
C LYS A 73 14.72 -10.80 -3.07
N ARG A 74 16.05 -10.58 -3.02
CA ARG A 74 17.00 -11.44 -2.29
C ARG A 74 16.84 -11.38 -0.76
N THR A 75 16.39 -10.24 -0.23
CA THR A 75 16.24 -10.04 1.22
C THR A 75 14.81 -10.31 1.71
N PHE A 76 13.87 -10.53 0.80
CA PHE A 76 12.46 -10.67 1.12
C PHE A 76 12.11 -11.99 1.83
N ALA A 77 11.46 -11.90 2.99
CA ALA A 77 10.82 -13.01 3.68
C ALA A 77 9.58 -12.52 4.45
N TYR A 78 8.50 -13.30 4.45
CA TYR A 78 7.28 -12.98 5.21
C TYR A 78 7.52 -13.05 6.72
N GLY A 79 6.81 -12.20 7.47
CA GLY A 79 6.82 -12.21 8.94
C GLY A 79 8.17 -11.83 9.56
N ARG A 80 9.12 -11.32 8.77
CA ARG A 80 10.45 -10.94 9.21
C ARG A 80 10.58 -9.42 9.22
N SER A 81 11.00 -8.88 10.35
CA SER A 81 11.37 -7.46 10.42
C SER A 81 12.66 -7.19 9.65
N HIS A 82 12.66 -6.18 8.80
CA HIS A 82 13.83 -5.77 8.03
C HIS A 82 13.81 -4.25 7.78
N PRO A 83 14.95 -3.55 7.86
CA PRO A 83 15.06 -2.12 7.58
C PRO A 83 14.42 -1.70 6.25
N ASP A 84 14.72 -2.43 5.17
CA ASP A 84 14.12 -2.16 3.85
C ASP A 84 12.59 -2.15 3.86
N PHE A 85 11.96 -3.04 4.64
CA PHE A 85 10.50 -3.15 4.68
C PHE A 85 9.87 -1.98 5.44
N GLY A 86 10.54 -1.53 6.51
CA GLY A 86 10.14 -0.34 7.25
C GLY A 86 10.34 0.94 6.45
N ARG A 87 11.44 1.05 5.70
CA ARG A 87 11.63 2.17 4.77
C ARG A 87 10.57 2.17 3.67
N ALA A 88 10.34 1.02 3.05
CA ALA A 88 9.39 0.92 1.96
C ALA A 88 7.95 1.26 2.39
N SER A 89 7.53 0.82 3.58
CA SER A 89 6.19 1.13 4.09
C SER A 89 5.97 2.63 4.34
N ILE A 90 7.00 3.35 4.80
CA ILE A 90 6.98 4.81 4.92
C ILE A 90 6.94 5.46 3.54
N GLU A 91 7.77 5.01 2.59
CA GLU A 91 7.74 5.53 1.22
C GLU A 91 6.39 5.33 0.52
N TYR A 92 5.68 4.22 0.82
CA TYR A 92 4.31 4.00 0.33
C TYR A 92 3.33 5.02 0.92
N LEU A 93 3.48 5.31 2.22
CA LEU A 93 2.66 6.29 2.92
C LEU A 93 2.90 7.70 2.38
N ASP A 94 4.17 8.10 2.25
CA ASP A 94 4.56 9.40 1.69
C ASP A 94 3.98 9.59 0.30
N LYS A 95 4.12 8.57 -0.57
CA LYS A 95 3.55 8.64 -1.91
C LYS A 95 2.02 8.73 -1.90
N ALA A 96 1.35 8.09 -0.96
CA ALA A 96 -0.10 8.19 -0.80
C ALA A 96 -0.53 9.58 -0.30
N MET A 97 0.25 10.19 0.60
CA MET A 97 0.05 11.57 1.06
C MET A 97 0.26 12.58 -0.07
N ASP A 98 1.29 12.39 -0.92
CA ASP A 98 1.50 13.23 -2.11
C ASP A 98 0.28 13.22 -3.04
N ILE A 99 -0.33 12.05 -3.24
CA ILE A 99 -1.53 11.90 -4.08
C ILE A 99 -2.70 12.68 -3.47
N ILE A 100 -2.86 12.66 -2.14
CA ILE A 100 -3.88 13.48 -1.47
C ILE A 100 -3.57 14.97 -1.62
N GLY A 101 -2.33 15.39 -1.34
CA GLY A 101 -1.92 16.79 -1.44
C GLY A 101 -2.10 17.37 -2.84
N ALA A 102 -1.96 16.53 -3.88
CA ALA A 102 -2.20 16.89 -5.28
C ALA A 102 -3.69 16.83 -5.70
N ASN A 103 -4.63 16.69 -4.76
CA ASN A 103 -6.06 16.45 -5.04
C ASN A 103 -6.32 15.21 -5.92
N GLY A 104 -5.42 14.23 -5.88
CA GLY A 104 -5.49 12.97 -6.62
C GLY A 104 -6.38 11.91 -5.97
N ALA A 105 -6.61 12.02 -4.66
CA ALA A 105 -7.53 11.16 -3.88
C ALA A 105 -8.28 11.99 -2.83
N ASP A 106 -9.45 11.50 -2.41
CA ASP A 106 -10.31 12.10 -1.39
C ASP A 106 -10.01 11.56 0.02
N SER A 107 -9.44 10.35 0.12
CA SER A 107 -9.07 9.75 1.40
C SER A 107 -7.92 8.76 1.28
N LEU A 108 -7.26 8.51 2.41
CA LEU A 108 -6.17 7.54 2.58
C LEU A 108 -6.63 6.41 3.50
N VAL A 109 -6.33 5.18 3.10
CA VAL A 109 -6.45 3.97 3.93
C VAL A 109 -5.06 3.37 4.11
N THR A 110 -4.65 3.14 5.35
CA THR A 110 -3.34 2.56 5.67
C THR A 110 -3.49 1.09 6.04
N ALA A 111 -2.84 0.20 5.29
CA ALA A 111 -2.64 -1.16 5.76
C ALA A 111 -1.61 -1.20 6.91
N PRO A 112 -1.57 -2.28 7.72
CA PRO A 112 -0.70 -2.36 8.89
C PRO A 112 0.79 -2.23 8.55
N ILE A 113 1.53 -1.58 9.45
CA ILE A 113 2.99 -1.45 9.39
C ILE A 113 3.65 -2.11 10.60
N ASN A 114 4.95 -2.38 10.50
CA ASN A 114 5.76 -2.88 11.60
C ASN A 114 6.69 -1.77 12.12
N LYS A 115 6.41 -1.32 13.35
CA LYS A 115 7.22 -0.30 14.04
C LYS A 115 8.68 -0.73 14.24
N ALA A 116 8.94 -2.02 14.49
CA ALA A 116 10.31 -2.51 14.63
C ALA A 116 11.09 -2.42 13.32
N SER A 117 10.46 -2.73 12.18
CA SER A 117 11.07 -2.54 10.85
C SER A 117 11.39 -1.06 10.57
N ILE A 118 10.51 -0.14 10.97
CA ILE A 118 10.69 1.31 10.76
C ILE A 118 11.80 1.88 11.65
N ILE A 119 11.84 1.50 12.93
CA ILE A 119 12.93 1.90 13.82
C ILE A 119 14.27 1.37 13.27
N ALA A 120 14.29 0.11 12.83
CA ALA A 120 15.48 -0.51 12.24
C ALA A 120 15.92 0.15 10.92
N SER A 121 15.06 0.89 10.23
CA SER A 121 15.39 1.59 8.98
C SER A 121 16.00 2.98 9.17
N GLY A 122 16.16 3.41 10.43
CA GLY A 122 16.82 4.66 10.81
C GLY A 122 15.87 5.73 11.34
N PHE A 123 14.56 5.50 11.33
CA PHE A 123 13.57 6.41 11.91
C PHE A 123 13.51 6.21 13.43
N LYS A 124 14.42 6.84 14.16
CA LYS A 124 14.56 6.71 15.63
C LYS A 124 13.38 7.26 16.44
N ARG A 125 12.44 7.99 15.82
CA ARG A 125 11.22 8.56 16.43
C ARG A 125 10.00 8.30 15.54
N PHE A 126 9.62 7.04 15.38
CA PHE A 126 8.32 6.69 14.80
C PHE A 126 7.41 6.17 15.93
N GLU A 127 6.49 7.00 16.42
CA GLU A 127 5.62 6.62 17.54
C GLU A 127 4.47 5.70 17.11
N GLY A 128 4.03 5.79 15.85
CA GLY A 128 2.93 5.04 15.25
C GLY A 128 2.36 5.83 14.07
N HIS A 129 1.34 5.30 13.39
CA HIS A 129 0.59 6.05 12.36
C HIS A 129 -0.46 7.02 12.95
N THR A 130 -0.67 7.01 14.26
CA THR A 130 -1.67 7.83 14.94
C THR A 130 -1.02 9.03 15.59
#